data_AF-A0AAP8QHG1-F1
#
_entry.id   AF-A0AAP8QHG1-F1
#
_cell.length_a   1.000
_cell.length_b   1.000
_cell.length_c   1.000
_cell.angle_alpha   90.00
_cell.angle_beta   90.00
_cell.angle_gamma   90.00
#
_symmetry.space_group_name_H-M   'P 1'
#
loop_
_entity.id
_entity.type
_entity.pdbx_description
1 polymer ?
#
loop_
_entity_poly.entity_id
_entity_poly.type
_entity_poly.pdbx_seq_one_letter_code
_entity_poly.pdbx_strand_id
1 'polypeptide(L)'
;MLSHIIPYSPVPQREFIWLAEYVDGTHLSEFDFNTKQENDFYSINKKAVARFGLIGHGHKLYYETFGGHLKLGNGQIDLVYKTEEKEYFLTGQNEIYQDLITFKRAEAEINLLNSSGELRPVITEYVFGYKHKLKFKDVSFYIKVLIGLSEKSPILTLRLVSNRDVEGSVGIKLNGIAVSEMMANLTKEISQEFKWEMN
;
A
#
# COMPACT_ATOMS: atom_id res chain seq x y z
N MET A 1 -22.65 -1.75 -5.99
CA MET A 1 -22.56 -0.27 -6.16
C MET A 1 -21.61 0.20 -5.07
N LEU A 2 -20.49 0.83 -5.42
CA LEU A 2 -19.49 1.25 -4.43
C LEU A 2 -20.04 2.43 -3.61
N SER A 3 -19.70 2.47 -2.32
CA SER A 3 -20.22 3.48 -1.38
C SER A 3 -19.90 4.91 -1.85
N HIS A 4 -20.90 5.79 -1.85
CA HIS A 4 -20.73 7.22 -2.09
C HIS A 4 -20.10 7.89 -0.86
N ILE A 5 -18.80 7.69 -0.68
CA ILE A 5 -18.04 8.33 0.39
C ILE A 5 -17.42 9.61 -0.15
N ILE A 6 -17.65 10.71 0.56
CA ILE A 6 -16.98 11.98 0.31
C ILE A 6 -15.49 11.80 0.67
N PRO A 7 -14.54 12.04 -0.26
CA PRO A 7 -13.15 11.64 -0.08
C PRO A 7 -12.32 12.56 0.82
N TYR A 8 -12.85 12.88 1.99
CA TYR A 8 -12.21 13.70 3.02
C TYR A 8 -12.22 12.97 4.36
N SER A 9 -11.21 13.21 5.18
CA SER A 9 -11.24 12.75 6.57
C SER A 9 -12.40 13.40 7.33
N PRO A 10 -13.19 12.64 8.12
CA PRO A 10 -14.26 13.18 8.95
C PRO A 10 -13.74 13.88 10.22
N VAL A 11 -12.43 13.77 10.50
CA VAL A 11 -11.76 14.37 11.66
C VAL A 11 -10.64 15.33 11.21
N PRO A 12 -10.59 16.56 11.75
CA PRO A 12 -9.63 17.58 11.28
C PRO A 12 -8.18 17.29 11.66
N GLN A 13 -7.94 16.41 12.64
CA GLN A 13 -6.58 16.07 13.11
C GLN A 13 -5.88 15.02 12.23
N ARG A 14 -6.57 14.46 11.23
CA ARG A 14 -6.04 13.44 10.32
C ARG A 14 -6.28 13.87 8.90
N GLU A 15 -5.22 13.95 8.12
CA GLU A 15 -5.27 14.29 6.69
C GLU A 15 -5.79 13.13 5.87
N PHE A 16 -5.30 11.94 6.19
CA PHE A 16 -5.74 10.68 5.62
C PHE A 16 -6.14 9.70 6.72
N ILE A 17 -7.15 8.89 6.41
CA ILE A 17 -7.61 7.79 7.25
C ILE A 17 -7.70 6.52 6.42
N TRP A 18 -7.55 5.35 7.03
CA TRP A 18 -7.73 4.10 6.29
C TRP A 18 -9.21 3.84 5.99
N LEU A 19 -9.46 3.17 4.86
CA LEU A 19 -10.78 2.75 4.40
C LEU A 19 -10.69 1.34 3.82
N ALA A 20 -11.56 0.45 4.32
CA ALA A 20 -11.84 -0.86 3.76
C ALA A 20 -13.24 -0.86 3.14
N GLU A 21 -13.33 -1.12 1.84
CA GLU A 21 -14.62 -1.33 1.16
C GLU A 21 -14.86 -2.82 0.95
N TYR A 22 -16.09 -3.25 1.22
CA TYR A 22 -16.49 -4.63 1.14
C TYR A 22 -17.21 -4.94 -0.18
N VAL A 23 -17.22 -6.21 -0.56
CA VAL A 23 -17.86 -6.70 -1.79
C VAL A 23 -19.37 -6.40 -1.87
N ASP A 24 -20.04 -6.27 -0.72
CA ASP A 24 -21.47 -5.94 -0.62
C ASP A 24 -21.75 -4.42 -0.77
N GLY A 25 -20.70 -3.61 -0.93
CA GLY A 25 -20.80 -2.15 -1.05
C GLY A 25 -20.79 -1.40 0.28
N THR A 26 -20.74 -2.11 1.42
CA THR A 26 -20.50 -1.49 2.73
C THR A 26 -19.03 -1.14 2.91
N HIS A 27 -18.70 -0.41 3.98
CA HIS A 27 -17.33 -0.04 4.30
C HIS A 27 -17.09 0.02 5.80
N LEU A 28 -15.81 -0.01 6.16
CA LEU A 28 -15.31 0.33 7.49
C LEU A 28 -14.13 1.29 7.31
N SER A 29 -14.11 2.38 8.06
CA SER A 29 -13.04 3.40 8.03
C SER A 29 -12.45 3.62 9.41
N GLU A 30 -11.24 4.19 9.48
CA GLU A 30 -10.57 4.48 10.75
C GLU A 30 -11.40 5.36 11.67
N PHE A 31 -12.09 6.35 11.10
CA PHE A 31 -13.05 7.17 11.81
C PHE A 31 -14.38 7.04 11.08
N ASP A 32 -15.44 6.76 11.84
CA ASP A 32 -16.78 6.71 11.29
C ASP A 32 -17.20 8.09 10.78
N PHE A 33 -17.77 8.14 9.57
CA PHE A 33 -18.07 9.41 8.91
C PHE A 33 -19.19 10.23 9.57
N ASN A 34 -20.03 9.58 10.40
CA ASN A 34 -21.14 10.25 11.07
C ASN A 34 -20.80 10.62 12.51
N THR A 35 -20.35 9.63 13.28
CA THR A 35 -20.07 9.74 14.72
C THR A 35 -18.67 10.25 15.01
N LYS A 36 -17.75 10.18 14.04
CA LYS A 36 -16.32 10.54 14.17
C LYS A 36 -15.58 9.69 15.20
N GLN A 37 -16.16 8.58 15.65
CA GLN A 37 -15.51 7.65 16.56
C GLN A 37 -14.48 6.82 15.80
N GLU A 38 -13.38 6.54 16.48
CA GLU A 38 -12.30 5.69 15.94
C GLU A 38 -12.75 4.23 15.95
N ASN A 39 -12.53 3.53 14.84
CA ASN A 39 -12.72 2.09 14.70
C ASN A 39 -11.39 1.36 14.82
N ASP A 40 -11.45 0.13 15.32
CA ASP A 40 -10.28 -0.74 15.38
C ASP A 40 -9.97 -1.34 14.00
N PHE A 41 -8.72 -1.21 13.55
CA PHE A 41 -8.23 -1.86 12.34
C PHE A 41 -8.45 -3.39 12.35
N TYR A 42 -8.36 -4.03 13.51
CA TYR A 42 -8.55 -5.49 13.63
C TYR A 42 -10.02 -5.93 13.48
N SER A 43 -10.97 -4.98 13.48
CA SER A 43 -12.37 -5.27 13.19
C SER A 43 -12.68 -5.44 11.69
N ILE A 44 -11.72 -5.13 10.81
CA ILE A 44 -11.88 -5.31 9.36
C ILE A 44 -12.07 -6.80 9.03
N ASN A 45 -13.18 -7.12 8.38
CA ASN A 45 -13.40 -8.46 7.82
C ASN A 45 -12.56 -8.66 6.55
N LYS A 46 -11.27 -9.00 6.73
CA LYS A 46 -10.30 -9.15 5.62
C LYS A 46 -10.81 -10.02 4.48
N LYS A 47 -11.60 -11.07 4.76
CA LYS A 47 -12.12 -12.01 3.75
C LYS A 47 -13.12 -11.37 2.77
N ALA A 48 -13.77 -10.28 3.17
CA ALA A 48 -14.80 -9.60 2.39
C ALA A 48 -14.31 -8.28 1.77
N VAL A 49 -13.08 -7.85 2.06
CA VAL A 49 -12.54 -6.58 1.55
C VAL A 49 -12.32 -6.70 0.05
N ALA A 50 -12.95 -5.81 -0.71
CA ALA A 50 -12.75 -5.60 -2.14
C ALA A 50 -11.62 -4.60 -2.39
N ARG A 51 -11.51 -3.55 -1.56
CA ARG A 51 -10.52 -2.47 -1.70
C ARG A 51 -10.04 -2.01 -0.35
N PHE A 52 -8.75 -1.72 -0.27
CA PHE A 52 -8.15 -1.17 0.94
C PHE A 52 -7.15 -0.07 0.62
N GLY A 53 -7.19 1.00 1.41
CA GLY A 53 -6.19 2.05 1.33
C GLY A 53 -6.55 3.25 2.19
N LEU A 54 -6.26 4.44 1.68
CA LEU A 54 -6.42 5.72 2.36
C LEU A 54 -7.43 6.62 1.64
N ILE A 55 -8.13 7.43 2.43
CA ILE A 55 -9.03 8.49 1.95
C ILE A 55 -8.72 9.79 2.69
N GLY A 56 -8.70 10.91 1.97
CA GLY A 56 -8.27 12.20 2.48
C GLY A 56 -7.97 13.20 1.36
N HIS A 57 -8.02 14.50 1.68
CA HIS A 57 -7.73 15.59 0.73
C HIS A 57 -8.47 15.54 -0.62
N GLY A 58 -9.68 14.99 -0.68
CA GLY A 58 -10.43 14.83 -1.92
C GLY A 58 -10.01 13.61 -2.75
N HIS A 59 -9.09 12.80 -2.25
CA HIS A 59 -8.53 11.63 -2.93
C HIS A 59 -8.87 10.32 -2.22
N LYS A 60 -8.94 9.27 -3.03
CA LYS A 60 -9.07 7.89 -2.59
C LYS A 60 -7.96 7.08 -3.25
N LEU A 61 -7.07 6.54 -2.42
CA LEU A 61 -5.84 5.88 -2.82
C LEU A 61 -5.89 4.47 -2.26
N TYR A 62 -5.92 3.45 -3.10
CA TYR A 62 -6.22 2.09 -2.65
C TYR A 62 -5.56 1.05 -3.53
N TYR A 63 -5.62 -0.20 -3.12
CA TYR A 63 -5.47 -1.33 -4.02
C TYR A 63 -6.74 -2.16 -4.06
N GLU A 64 -6.96 -2.82 -5.19
CA GLU A 64 -7.99 -3.83 -5.35
C GLU A 64 -7.45 -5.16 -4.81
N THR A 65 -8.14 -5.76 -3.84
CA THR A 65 -7.67 -7.02 -3.22
C THR A 65 -7.65 -8.14 -4.23
N PHE A 66 -8.54 -8.13 -5.21
CA PHE A 66 -8.45 -9.01 -6.36
C PHE A 66 -7.37 -8.51 -7.32
N GLY A 67 -6.34 -9.32 -7.56
CA GLY A 67 -5.21 -8.98 -8.43
C GLY A 67 -4.17 -8.02 -7.82
N GLY A 68 -4.44 -7.35 -6.70
CA GLY A 68 -3.45 -6.52 -6.02
C GLY A 68 -3.10 -5.23 -6.77
N HIS A 69 -3.93 -4.80 -7.72
CA HIS A 69 -3.73 -3.59 -8.53
C HIS A 69 -3.79 -2.34 -7.67
N LEU A 70 -2.79 -1.47 -7.78
CA LEU A 70 -2.75 -0.20 -7.07
C LEU A 70 -3.47 0.88 -7.88
N LYS A 71 -4.31 1.68 -7.22
CA LYS A 71 -5.07 2.80 -7.77
C LYS A 71 -4.71 4.08 -7.02
N LEU A 72 -3.90 4.92 -7.67
CA LEU A 72 -3.49 6.21 -7.15
C LEU A 72 -3.96 7.30 -8.13
N GLY A 73 -5.00 8.05 -7.74
CA GLY A 73 -5.66 8.98 -8.64
C GLY A 73 -6.29 8.28 -9.85
N ASN A 74 -5.94 8.73 -11.06
CA ASN A 74 -6.44 8.17 -12.33
C ASN A 74 -5.53 7.07 -12.90
N GLY A 75 -4.45 6.70 -12.21
CA GLY A 75 -3.49 5.69 -12.66
C GLY A 75 -3.68 4.34 -11.99
N GLN A 76 -3.54 3.26 -12.76
CA GLN A 76 -3.30 1.92 -12.26
C GLN A 76 -1.80 1.62 -12.28
N ILE A 77 -1.26 1.20 -11.15
CA ILE A 77 0.13 0.76 -11.04
C ILE A 77 0.16 -0.76 -10.91
N ASP A 78 0.97 -1.37 -11.77
CA ASP A 78 1.22 -2.80 -11.83
C ASP A 78 2.71 -3.11 -11.67
N LEU A 79 3.00 -4.24 -11.02
CA LEU A 79 4.35 -4.69 -10.73
C LEU A 79 4.65 -5.97 -11.50
N VAL A 80 5.82 -6.03 -12.11
CA VAL A 80 6.32 -7.19 -12.83
C VAL A 80 7.76 -7.47 -12.42
N TYR A 81 8.12 -8.74 -12.33
CA TYR A 81 9.51 -9.17 -12.25
C TYR A 81 9.89 -9.83 -13.57
N LYS A 82 10.93 -9.37 -14.24
CA LYS A 82 11.34 -9.85 -15.56
C LYS A 82 12.67 -10.57 -15.48
N THR A 83 12.75 -11.74 -16.10
CA THR A 83 14.01 -12.45 -16.37
C THR A 83 14.27 -12.43 -17.87
N GLU A 84 15.43 -12.91 -18.30
CA GLU A 84 15.73 -13.07 -19.75
C GLU A 84 14.71 -13.97 -20.46
N GLU A 85 14.15 -14.94 -19.75
CA GLU A 85 13.24 -15.94 -20.32
C GLU A 85 11.76 -15.54 -20.27
N LYS A 86 11.32 -14.79 -19.25
CA LYS A 86 9.88 -14.54 -19.01
C LYS A 86 9.59 -13.39 -18.06
N GLU A 87 8.34 -12.92 -18.11
CA GLU A 87 7.77 -11.97 -17.16
C GLU A 87 6.91 -12.69 -16.11
N TYR A 88 7.12 -12.34 -14.83
CA TYR A 88 6.30 -12.75 -13.69
C TYR A 88 5.50 -11.55 -13.20
N PHE A 89 4.20 -11.54 -13.49
CA PHE A 89 3.31 -10.48 -13.03
C PHE A 89 3.07 -10.59 -11.53
N LEU A 90 3.58 -9.62 -10.76
CA LEU A 90 3.43 -9.59 -9.30
C LEU A 90 2.05 -9.05 -8.87
N THR A 91 1.40 -8.28 -9.75
CA THR A 91 -0.01 -7.89 -9.71
C THR A 91 -0.77 -8.47 -10.90
N GLY A 92 -2.10 -8.46 -10.87
CA GLY A 92 -2.96 -8.97 -11.95
C GLY A 92 -3.13 -10.48 -12.00
N GLN A 93 -2.71 -11.20 -10.95
CA GLN A 93 -3.02 -12.62 -10.81
C GLN A 93 -4.50 -12.81 -10.44
N ASN A 94 -5.07 -13.96 -10.82
CA ASN A 94 -6.41 -14.37 -10.39
C ASN A 94 -6.41 -14.88 -8.93
N GLU A 95 -5.89 -14.05 -8.02
CA GLU A 95 -5.71 -14.32 -6.60
C GLU A 95 -6.15 -13.12 -5.76
N ILE A 96 -6.37 -13.35 -4.48
CA ILE A 96 -6.84 -12.34 -3.53
C ILE A 96 -5.71 -11.98 -2.54
N TYR A 97 -5.38 -10.69 -2.50
CA TYR A 97 -4.29 -10.08 -1.74
C TYR A 97 -4.86 -9.48 -0.44
N GLN A 98 -4.96 -10.29 0.61
CA GLN A 98 -5.76 -9.98 1.81
C GLN A 98 -4.96 -9.65 3.08
N ASP A 99 -3.63 -9.71 3.04
CA ASP A 99 -2.80 -9.32 4.18
C ASP A 99 -2.59 -7.81 4.19
N LEU A 100 -3.64 -7.08 4.58
CA LEU A 100 -3.71 -5.61 4.60
C LEU A 100 -2.68 -5.02 5.57
N ILE A 101 -2.04 -3.92 5.18
CA ILE A 101 -1.09 -3.18 6.01
C ILE A 101 -1.48 -1.71 6.03
N THR A 102 -1.51 -1.10 7.21
CA THR A 102 -1.52 0.35 7.36
C THR A 102 -0.78 0.76 8.62
N PHE A 103 -0.14 1.92 8.58
CA PHE A 103 0.43 2.59 9.75
C PHE A 103 0.67 4.06 9.40
N LYS A 104 0.97 4.87 10.42
CA LYS A 104 1.40 6.26 10.28
C LYS A 104 2.79 6.41 10.85
N ARG A 105 3.68 7.17 10.20
CA ARG A 105 4.93 7.62 10.81
C ARG A 105 4.70 8.97 11.45
N ALA A 106 5.21 9.15 12.66
CA ALA A 106 5.13 10.40 13.37
C ALA A 106 6.46 10.73 14.03
N GLU A 107 6.80 12.01 14.04
CA GLU A 107 8.02 12.55 14.62
C GLU A 107 7.67 13.56 15.71
N ALA A 108 8.47 13.61 16.77
CA ALA A 108 8.31 14.56 17.86
C ALA A 108 9.69 15.10 18.24
N GLU A 109 9.81 16.42 18.34
CA GLU A 109 11.03 17.07 18.80
C GLU A 109 10.97 17.25 20.33
N ILE A 110 12.06 16.89 21.00
CA ILE A 110 12.19 17.04 22.46
C ILE A 110 13.23 18.11 22.74
N ASN A 111 12.83 19.19 23.40
CA ASN A 111 13.78 20.15 23.94
C ASN A 111 14.24 19.69 25.33
N LEU A 112 15.43 19.09 25.40
CA LEU A 112 16.01 18.54 26.64
C LEU A 112 16.42 19.60 27.68
N LEU A 113 16.47 20.88 27.31
CA LEU A 113 16.86 21.98 28.19
C LEU A 113 15.68 22.56 28.98
N ASN A 114 14.45 22.34 28.52
CA ASN A 114 13.23 22.75 29.21
C ASN A 114 12.56 21.51 29.81
N SER A 115 12.62 21.38 31.13
CA SER A 115 12.04 20.25 31.90
C SER A 115 10.50 20.20 31.92
N SER A 116 9.84 21.08 31.16
CA SER A 116 8.39 21.07 30.93
C SER A 116 8.11 21.34 29.46
N GLY A 117 7.65 20.31 28.76
CA GLY A 117 7.25 20.38 27.36
C GLY A 117 6.25 19.29 27.06
N GLU A 118 5.13 19.65 26.43
CA GLU A 118 4.17 18.70 25.89
C GLU A 118 4.76 18.12 24.60
N LEU A 119 4.93 16.79 24.54
CA LEU A 119 5.32 16.11 23.30
C LEU A 119 4.14 16.11 22.34
N ARG A 120 4.25 16.86 21.25
CA ARG A 120 3.26 16.90 20.18
C ARG A 120 3.81 16.18 18.95
N PRO A 121 3.52 14.87 18.77
CA PRO A 121 3.94 14.17 17.58
C PRO A 121 3.20 14.70 16.35
N VAL A 122 3.93 14.91 15.27
CA VAL A 122 3.41 15.30 13.96
C VAL A 122 3.49 14.09 13.05
N ILE A 123 2.38 13.74 12.38
CA ILE A 123 2.39 12.67 11.39
C ILE A 123 3.16 13.17 10.17
N THR A 124 4.18 12.42 9.76
CA THR A 124 5.03 12.73 8.60
C THR A 124 4.73 11.86 7.39
N GLU A 125 4.07 10.71 7.60
CA GLU A 125 3.70 9.81 6.51
C GLU A 125 2.48 8.95 6.86
N TYR A 126 1.59 8.75 5.89
CA TYR A 126 0.50 7.80 5.93
C TYR A 126 0.80 6.62 5.00
N VAL A 127 0.74 5.39 5.53
CA VAL A 127 1.12 4.20 4.76
C VAL A 127 -0.04 3.22 4.65
N PHE A 128 -0.23 2.67 3.46
CA PHE A 128 -1.07 1.50 3.24
C PHE A 128 -0.41 0.51 2.28
N GLY A 129 -0.90 -0.73 2.25
CA GLY A 129 -0.40 -1.73 1.33
C GLY A 129 -0.83 -3.15 1.69
N TYR A 130 -0.05 -4.11 1.23
CA TYR A 130 -0.33 -5.53 1.46
C TYR A 130 0.92 -6.40 1.43
N LYS A 131 0.77 -7.64 1.92
CA LYS A 131 1.66 -8.75 1.60
C LYS A 131 0.93 -9.80 0.78
N HIS A 132 1.68 -10.52 -0.04
CA HIS A 132 1.15 -11.67 -0.76
C HIS A 132 2.23 -12.70 -1.08
N LYS A 133 1.81 -13.96 -1.22
CA LYS A 133 2.67 -15.05 -1.71
C LYS A 133 2.18 -15.47 -3.08
N LEU A 134 3.03 -15.28 -4.07
CA LEU A 134 2.81 -15.68 -5.44
C LEU A 134 3.48 -17.02 -5.71
N LYS A 135 2.78 -17.95 -6.35
CA LYS A 135 3.33 -19.24 -6.77
C LYS A 135 3.25 -19.39 -8.28
N PHE A 136 4.41 -19.35 -8.92
CA PHE A 136 4.57 -19.72 -10.32
C PHE A 136 5.05 -21.16 -10.41
N LYS A 137 5.03 -21.73 -11.63
CA LYS A 137 5.42 -23.13 -11.88
C LYS A 137 6.82 -23.46 -11.36
N ASP A 138 7.74 -22.50 -11.40
CA ASP A 138 9.17 -22.70 -11.15
C ASP A 138 9.76 -21.79 -10.06
N VAL A 139 9.03 -20.78 -9.61
CA VAL A 139 9.46 -19.86 -8.55
C VAL A 139 8.28 -19.42 -7.71
N SER A 140 8.51 -19.21 -6.42
CA SER A 140 7.57 -18.51 -5.54
C SER A 140 8.17 -17.19 -5.10
N PHE A 141 7.37 -16.13 -5.18
CA PHE A 141 7.73 -14.82 -4.68
C PHE A 141 6.91 -14.47 -3.44
N TYR A 142 7.55 -13.86 -2.46
CA TYR A 142 6.87 -13.22 -1.33
C TYR A 142 7.05 -11.73 -1.49
N ILE A 143 5.93 -11.02 -1.60
CA ILE A 143 5.93 -9.58 -1.80
C ILE A 143 5.32 -8.87 -0.61
N LYS A 144 5.85 -7.69 -0.32
CA LYS A 144 5.22 -6.67 0.51
C LYS A 144 5.25 -5.37 -0.27
N VAL A 145 4.08 -4.86 -0.61
CA VAL A 145 3.90 -3.60 -1.34
C VAL A 145 3.38 -2.57 -0.36
N LEU A 146 4.01 -1.41 -0.29
CA LEU A 146 3.59 -0.26 0.52
C LEU A 146 3.55 0.99 -0.35
N ILE A 147 2.53 1.81 -0.14
CA ILE A 147 2.46 3.19 -0.61
C ILE A 147 2.57 4.09 0.61
N GLY A 148 3.61 4.93 0.66
CA GLY A 148 3.78 5.99 1.64
C GLY A 148 3.39 7.34 1.06
N LEU A 149 2.52 8.08 1.75
CA LEU A 149 2.12 9.43 1.41
C LEU A 149 2.74 10.39 2.42
N SER A 150 3.56 11.31 1.93
CA SER A 150 4.19 12.38 2.72
C SER A 150 4.01 13.72 2.01
N GLU A 151 4.40 14.81 2.64
CA GLU A 151 4.41 16.17 2.06
C GLU A 151 5.20 16.29 0.75
N LYS A 152 6.11 15.37 0.46
CA LYS A 152 6.92 15.37 -0.75
C LYS A 152 6.16 14.73 -1.90
N SER A 153 6.45 13.46 -2.14
CA SER A 153 5.97 12.65 -3.24
C SER A 153 5.51 11.30 -2.67
N PRO A 154 4.49 10.66 -3.26
CA PRO A 154 4.16 9.29 -2.93
C PRO A 154 5.32 8.35 -3.27
N ILE A 155 5.61 7.41 -2.37
CA ILE A 155 6.66 6.41 -2.57
C ILE A 155 6.05 5.02 -2.57
N LEU A 156 6.27 4.26 -3.65
CA LEU A 156 6.03 2.83 -3.68
C LEU A 156 7.25 2.10 -3.15
N THR A 157 7.07 1.29 -2.11
CA THR A 157 8.08 0.37 -1.61
C THR A 157 7.65 -1.06 -1.89
N LEU A 158 8.41 -1.77 -2.72
CA LEU A 158 8.28 -3.21 -2.93
C LEU A 158 9.40 -3.93 -2.20
N ARG A 159 9.05 -4.78 -1.23
CA ARG A 159 9.97 -5.80 -0.73
C ARG A 159 9.66 -7.11 -1.41
N LEU A 160 10.69 -7.74 -1.96
CA LEU A 160 10.60 -8.95 -2.77
C LEU A 160 11.58 -9.99 -2.23
N VAL A 161 11.09 -11.22 -2.07
CA VAL A 161 11.86 -12.41 -1.71
C VAL A 161 11.51 -13.52 -2.70
N SER A 162 12.51 -14.28 -3.15
CA SER A 162 12.32 -15.47 -3.98
C SER A 162 12.70 -16.73 -3.21
N ASN A 163 12.04 -17.85 -3.47
CA ASN A 163 12.39 -19.15 -2.88
C ASN A 163 13.62 -19.83 -3.53
N ARG A 164 14.22 -19.17 -4.53
CA ARG A 164 15.44 -19.59 -5.23
C ARG A 164 16.20 -18.37 -5.75
N ASP A 165 17.41 -18.60 -6.22
CA ASP A 165 18.16 -17.56 -6.93
C ASP A 165 17.51 -17.27 -8.28
N VAL A 166 17.32 -15.99 -8.60
CA VAL A 166 16.74 -15.53 -9.87
C VAL A 166 17.40 -14.22 -10.25
N GLU A 167 17.90 -14.14 -11.47
CA GLU A 167 18.46 -12.91 -12.04
C GLU A 167 17.42 -12.22 -12.90
N GLY A 168 17.33 -10.89 -12.80
CA GLY A 168 16.28 -10.15 -13.46
C GLY A 168 16.13 -8.70 -13.00
N SER A 169 14.98 -8.12 -13.32
CA SER A 169 14.63 -6.74 -13.00
C SER A 169 13.20 -6.65 -12.45
N VAL A 170 12.97 -5.67 -11.59
CA VAL A 170 11.63 -5.23 -11.21
C VAL A 170 11.20 -4.15 -12.18
N GLY A 171 10.07 -4.35 -12.85
CA GLY A 171 9.41 -3.36 -13.69
C GLY A 171 8.15 -2.80 -13.04
N ILE A 172 7.92 -1.51 -13.25
CA ILE A 172 6.70 -0.81 -12.86
C ILE A 172 5.97 -0.38 -14.12
N LYS A 173 4.69 -0.74 -14.22
CA LYS A 173 3.80 -0.35 -15.32
C LYS A 173 2.74 0.61 -14.81
N LEU A 174 2.61 1.77 -15.43
CA LEU A 174 1.52 2.73 -15.20
C LEU A 174 0.53 2.63 -16.37
N ASN A 175 -0.71 2.23 -16.09
CA ASN A 175 -1.74 1.99 -17.10
C ASN A 175 -1.26 1.03 -18.21
N GLY A 176 -0.48 0.01 -17.85
CA GLY A 176 0.10 -0.97 -18.76
C GLY A 176 1.39 -0.53 -19.46
N ILE A 177 1.80 0.74 -19.35
CA ILE A 177 3.03 1.27 -19.96
C ILE A 177 4.17 1.16 -18.96
N ALA A 178 5.31 0.58 -19.37
CA ALA A 178 6.49 0.51 -18.51
C ALA A 178 7.06 1.92 -18.25
N VAL A 179 7.20 2.29 -16.97
CA VAL A 179 7.69 3.62 -16.54
C VAL A 179 8.96 3.55 -15.71
N SER A 180 9.29 2.38 -15.16
CA SER A 180 10.52 2.16 -14.41
C SER A 180 10.95 0.70 -14.53
N GLU A 181 12.26 0.50 -14.53
CA GLU A 181 12.89 -0.81 -14.48
C GLU A 181 14.15 -0.73 -13.62
N MET A 182 14.29 -1.63 -12.66
CA MET A 182 15.38 -1.67 -11.69
C MET A 182 15.98 -3.07 -11.67
N MET A 183 17.30 -3.20 -11.83
CA MET A 183 17.97 -4.49 -11.70
C MET A 183 17.72 -5.08 -10.30
N ALA A 184 17.40 -6.37 -10.25
CA ALA A 184 16.93 -7.06 -9.06
C ALA A 184 17.34 -8.54 -9.10
N ASN A 185 18.63 -8.81 -8.90
CA ASN A 185 19.13 -10.19 -8.82
C ASN A 185 18.83 -10.76 -7.44
N LEU A 186 17.80 -11.59 -7.32
CA LEU A 186 17.30 -12.12 -6.08
C LEU A 186 18.12 -13.34 -5.65
N THR A 187 18.57 -13.33 -4.40
CA THR A 187 19.15 -14.51 -3.75
C THR A 187 18.07 -15.21 -2.93
N LYS A 188 18.09 -16.55 -2.95
CA LYS A 188 17.15 -17.42 -2.25
C LYS A 188 16.95 -16.97 -0.80
N GLU A 189 15.68 -16.74 -0.44
CA GLU A 189 15.20 -16.37 0.90
C GLU A 189 15.80 -15.06 1.46
N ILE A 190 16.47 -14.25 0.64
CA ILE A 190 16.96 -12.92 1.03
C ILE A 190 16.02 -11.86 0.48
N SER A 191 15.59 -10.95 1.36
CA SER A 191 14.73 -9.83 0.97
C SER A 191 15.51 -8.70 0.33
N GLN A 192 15.03 -8.22 -0.80
CA GLN A 192 15.45 -6.95 -1.39
C GLN A 192 14.30 -5.95 -1.35
N GLU A 193 14.63 -4.67 -1.18
CA GLU A 193 13.67 -3.58 -1.09
C GLU A 193 13.93 -2.58 -2.21
N PHE A 194 12.89 -2.28 -2.97
CA PHE A 194 12.88 -1.37 -4.10
C PHE A 194 11.97 -0.21 -3.76
N LYS A 195 12.43 1.01 -4.01
CA LYS A 195 11.66 2.23 -3.81
C LYS A 195 11.53 2.96 -5.12
N TRP A 196 10.31 3.35 -5.45
CA TRP A 196 9.99 4.17 -6.60
C TRP A 196 9.27 5.42 -6.14
N GLU A 197 9.88 6.56 -6.43
CA GLU A 197 9.31 7.88 -6.21
C GLU A 197 8.39 8.22 -7.38
N MET A 198 7.14 8.56 -7.08
CA MET A 198 6.13 8.91 -8.09
C MET A 198 6.25 10.39 -8.44
N ASN A 199 6.94 10.69 -9.55
CA ASN A 199 7.12 12.04 -10.10
C ASN A 199 6.21 12.29 -11.30
#